data_AF-A0AAV7IKM2-F1
#
_entry.id   AF-A0AAV7IKM2-F1
#
_cell.length_a   1.000
_cell.length_b   1.000
_cell.length_c   1.000
_cell.angle_alpha   90.00
_cell.angle_beta   90.00
_cell.angle_gamma   90.00
#
_symmetry.space_group_name_H-M   'P 1'
#
loop_
_entity.id
_entity.type
_entity.pdbx_description
1 polymer ?
#
loop_
_entity_poly.entity_id
_entity_poly.type
_entity_poly.pdbx_seq_one_letter_code
_entity_poly.pdbx_strand_id
1 'polypeptide(L)'
;MFILGTKWCGSGTIAEDYNDLGYFRETDACCRMHDHCDETIEAMQTRHGLTNPSYYTRVHCSCDEKFYDCLHGTEENISRKVGTVYFSVLNTQCFRKEFPITSCKKYTTYPKRCMEYDLDTSQDKIYQWFDVPLY
;
A
#
# COMPACT_ATOMS: atom_id res chain seq x y z
N MET A 1 3.13 10.61 11.37
CA MET A 1 2.50 9.97 12.54
C MET A 1 3.00 8.55 12.60
N PHE A 2 3.52 8.09 13.74
CA PHE A 2 4.05 6.74 13.92
C PHE A 2 3.15 5.92 14.83
N ILE A 3 3.07 4.61 14.59
CA ILE A 3 2.37 3.69 15.48
C ILE A 3 3.28 3.33 16.66
N LEU A 4 2.83 3.61 17.88
CA LEU A 4 3.62 3.36 19.09
C LEU A 4 4.05 1.89 19.20
N GLY A 5 5.32 1.66 19.53
CA GLY A 5 5.92 0.33 19.61
C GLY A 5 6.51 -0.19 18.29
N THR A 6 6.44 0.60 17.22
CA THR A 6 7.04 0.33 15.90
C THR A 6 7.99 1.47 15.52
N LYS A 7 8.94 1.21 14.62
CA LYS A 7 9.91 2.19 14.12
C LYS A 7 9.74 2.50 12.63
N TRP A 8 9.11 1.58 11.89
CA TRP A 8 8.90 1.65 10.44
C TRP A 8 7.44 1.90 10.07
N CYS A 9 6.48 1.67 10.97
CA CYS A 9 5.06 1.91 10.65
C CYS A 9 4.68 3.39 10.81
N GLY A 10 4.99 4.20 9.80
CA GLY A 10 4.69 5.63 9.76
C GLY A 10 5.04 6.31 8.44
N SER A 11 5.22 7.62 8.48
CA SER A 11 5.72 8.38 7.31
C SER A 11 7.24 8.34 7.33
N GLY A 12 7.84 7.46 6.53
CA GLY A 12 9.26 7.12 6.65
C GLY A 12 9.52 6.29 7.90
N THR A 13 10.75 6.36 8.42
CA THR A 13 11.19 5.54 9.55
C THR A 13 11.87 6.38 10.64
N ILE A 14 11.79 5.93 11.89
CA ILE A 14 12.59 6.43 13.03
C ILE A 14 13.66 5.42 13.47
N ALA A 15 13.88 4.36 12.69
CA ALA A 15 14.91 3.36 12.95
C ALA A 15 16.32 3.94 12.73
N GLU A 16 17.27 3.53 13.57
CA GLU A 16 18.68 3.95 13.44
C GLU A 16 19.39 3.20 12.29
N ASP A 17 18.97 1.96 12.02
CA ASP A 17 19.47 1.13 10.94
C ASP A 17 18.41 0.11 10.48
N TYR A 18 18.70 -0.63 9.40
CA TYR A 18 17.77 -1.60 8.81
C TYR A 18 17.28 -2.68 9.80
N ASN A 19 18.11 -3.13 10.74
CA ASN A 19 17.78 -4.18 11.70
C ASN A 19 17.11 -3.65 12.97
N ASP A 20 17.06 -2.33 13.12
CA ASP A 20 16.44 -1.66 14.26
C ASP A 20 14.91 -1.72 14.17
N LEU A 21 14.34 -2.77 14.77
CA LEU A 21 12.91 -3.00 14.91
C LEU A 21 12.43 -2.64 16.31
N GLY A 22 11.21 -2.12 16.39
CA GLY A 22 10.51 -1.80 17.63
C GLY A 22 10.08 -3.01 18.46
N TYR A 23 9.22 -2.76 19.44
CA TYR A 23 8.68 -3.77 20.35
C TYR A 23 7.84 -4.82 19.60
N PHE A 24 7.00 -4.37 18.67
CA PHE A 24 6.16 -5.23 17.84
C PHE A 24 6.93 -5.66 16.59
N ARG A 25 7.90 -6.55 16.78
CA ARG A 25 8.94 -6.86 15.80
C ARG A 25 8.39 -7.41 14.49
N GLU A 26 7.36 -8.25 14.55
CA GLU A 26 6.79 -8.87 13.35
C GLU A 26 6.05 -7.83 12.50
N THR A 27 5.17 -7.06 13.14
CA THR A 27 4.43 -5.97 12.48
C THR A 27 5.38 -4.92 11.93
N ASP A 28 6.40 -4.54 12.70
CA ASP A 28 7.37 -3.53 12.31
C ASP A 28 8.25 -4.01 11.15
N ALA A 29 8.55 -5.32 11.09
CA ALA A 29 9.23 -5.91 9.94
C ALA A 29 8.38 -5.87 8.67
N CYS A 30 7.06 -6.04 8.77
CA CYS A 30 6.15 -5.84 7.62
C CYS A 30 6.23 -4.40 7.10
N CYS A 31 6.21 -3.40 7.98
CA CYS A 31 6.34 -2.00 7.61
C CYS A 31 7.71 -1.69 7.00
N ARG A 32 8.80 -2.22 7.59
CA ARG A 32 10.15 -2.08 7.03
C ARG A 32 10.24 -2.64 5.62
N MET A 33 9.67 -3.82 5.37
CA MET A 33 9.65 -4.43 4.04
C MET A 33 8.88 -3.56 3.05
N HIS A 34 7.75 -2.97 3.48
CA HIS A 34 6.93 -2.07 2.67
C HIS A 34 7.65 -0.76 2.32
N ASP A 35 8.35 -0.15 3.29
CA ASP A 35 9.17 1.06 3.09
C ASP A 35 10.31 0.84 2.07
N HIS A 36 10.78 -0.39 1.91
CA HIS A 36 11.82 -0.77 0.95
C HIS A 36 11.27 -1.28 -0.39
N CYS A 37 10.05 -0.87 -0.76
CA CYS A 37 9.51 -1.18 -2.09
C CYS A 37 10.38 -0.56 -3.20
N ASP A 38 10.75 -1.34 -4.21
CA ASP A 38 11.61 -0.90 -5.33
C ASP A 38 10.98 0.22 -6.17
N GLU A 39 9.65 0.24 -6.25
CA GLU A 39 8.89 1.19 -7.05
C GLU A 39 7.93 1.98 -6.17
N THR A 40 8.22 3.28 -6.06
CA THR A 40 7.42 4.24 -5.31
C THR A 40 7.18 5.52 -6.10
N ILE A 41 6.10 6.22 -5.75
CA ILE A 41 5.81 7.60 -6.15
C ILE A 41 5.63 8.41 -4.86
N GLU A 42 6.63 9.22 -4.52
CA GLU A 42 6.61 10.07 -3.34
C GLU A 42 5.45 11.08 -3.36
N ALA A 43 5.18 11.67 -2.21
CA ALA A 43 4.13 12.69 -2.07
C ALA A 43 4.34 13.84 -3.07
N MET A 44 3.26 14.23 -3.76
CA MET A 44 3.24 15.29 -4.78
C MET A 44 4.12 15.06 -6.02
N GLN A 45 4.78 13.90 -6.15
CA GLN A 45 5.64 13.62 -7.29
C GLN A 45 4.88 12.98 -8.46
N THR A 46 5.46 13.09 -9.66
CA THR A 46 4.97 12.43 -10.87
C THR A 46 5.98 11.40 -11.35
N ARG A 47 5.53 10.17 -11.59
CA ARG A 47 6.34 9.08 -12.16
C ARG A 47 5.45 8.21 -13.03
N HIS A 48 5.99 7.66 -14.11
CA HIS A 48 5.24 6.83 -15.08
C HIS A 48 3.99 7.52 -15.68
N GLY A 49 3.95 8.85 -15.71
CA GLY A 49 2.77 9.63 -16.11
C GLY A 49 1.65 9.70 -15.05
N LEU A 50 1.87 9.13 -13.86
CA LEU A 50 0.97 9.22 -12.72
C LEU A 50 1.47 10.26 -11.72
N THR A 51 0.60 11.17 -11.30
CA THR A 51 0.87 12.11 -10.19
C THR A 51 0.27 11.55 -8.91
N ASN A 52 1.04 11.50 -7.82
CA ASN A 52 0.54 11.14 -6.49
C ASN A 52 0.02 12.39 -5.77
N PRO A 53 -1.31 12.58 -5.63
CA PRO A 53 -1.89 13.74 -4.97
C PRO A 53 -1.95 13.59 -3.44
N SER A 54 -1.47 12.47 -2.88
CA SER A 54 -1.48 12.23 -1.45
C SER A 54 -0.24 12.82 -0.78
N TYR A 55 -0.37 13.22 0.49
CA TYR A 55 0.74 13.72 1.32
C TYR A 55 1.68 12.61 1.81
N TYR A 56 1.52 11.39 1.31
CA TYR A 56 2.29 10.20 1.65
C TYR A 56 2.70 9.45 0.38
N THR A 57 3.73 8.63 0.49
CA THR A 57 4.25 7.81 -0.61
C THR A 57 3.26 6.72 -0.99
N ARG A 58 3.00 6.56 -2.29
CA ARG A 58 2.28 5.41 -2.84
C ARG A 58 3.27 4.45 -3.47
N VAL A 59 3.01 3.16 -3.38
CA VAL A 59 3.94 2.10 -3.82
C VAL A 59 3.33 1.23 -4.92
N HIS A 60 4.16 0.38 -5.50
CA HIS A 60 3.69 -0.61 -6.46
C HIS A 60 2.74 -1.62 -5.81
N CYS A 61 1.69 -2.06 -6.53
CA CYS A 61 0.66 -2.94 -5.97
C CYS A 61 1.20 -4.23 -5.36
N SER A 62 2.27 -4.81 -5.92
CA SER A 62 2.89 -6.01 -5.34
C SER A 62 3.45 -5.79 -3.92
N CYS A 63 3.84 -4.56 -3.57
CA CYS A 63 4.32 -4.23 -2.24
C CYS A 63 3.15 -4.11 -1.26
N ASP A 64 2.04 -3.49 -1.68
CA ASP A 64 0.82 -3.41 -0.88
C ASP A 64 0.18 -4.79 -0.67
N GLU A 65 0.16 -5.64 -1.68
CA GLU A 65 -0.31 -7.03 -1.58
C GLU A 65 0.52 -7.83 -0.55
N LYS A 66 1.86 -7.79 -0.66
CA LYS A 66 2.76 -8.43 0.31
C LYS A 66 2.61 -7.85 1.71
N PHE A 67 2.39 -6.53 1.82
CA PHE A 67 2.20 -5.88 3.10
C PHE A 67 0.89 -6.31 3.77
N TYR A 68 -0.18 -6.39 2.99
CA TYR A 68 -1.48 -6.89 3.43
C TYR A 68 -1.37 -8.31 3.99
N ASP A 69 -0.73 -9.21 3.24
CA ASP A 69 -0.53 -10.60 3.64
C ASP A 69 0.38 -10.72 4.87
N CYS A 70 1.46 -9.95 4.91
CA CYS A 70 2.39 -9.93 6.04
C CYS A 70 1.68 -9.55 7.35
N LEU A 71 0.88 -8.47 7.34
CA LEU A 71 0.15 -8.03 8.52
C LEU A 71 -0.91 -9.05 8.98
N HIS A 72 -1.57 -9.76 8.04
CA HIS A 72 -2.51 -10.84 8.38
C HIS A 72 -1.81 -12.09 8.94
N GLY A 73 -0.54 -12.27 8.62
CA GLY A 73 0.28 -13.39 9.08
C GLY A 73 0.87 -13.23 10.48
N THR A 74 0.79 -12.04 11.09
CA THR A 74 1.35 -11.81 12.44
C THR A 74 0.34 -12.16 13.54
N GLU A 75 0.84 -12.62 14.68
CA GLU A 75 0.01 -12.82 15.90
C GLU A 75 -0.12 -11.54 16.74
N GLU A 76 0.59 -10.47 16.37
CA GLU A 76 0.64 -9.22 17.11
C GLU A 76 -0.60 -8.36 16.86
N ASN A 77 -1.40 -8.12 17.90
CA ASN A 77 -2.63 -7.32 17.81
C ASN A 77 -2.47 -5.91 17.19
N ILE A 78 -1.25 -5.35 17.17
CA ILE A 78 -0.97 -4.05 16.58
C ILE A 78 -1.07 -4.07 15.05
N SER A 79 -0.88 -5.23 14.40
CA SER A 79 -0.94 -5.38 12.93
C SER A 79 -2.30 -4.99 12.39
N ARG A 80 -3.38 -5.34 13.10
CA ARG A 80 -4.75 -4.93 12.75
C ARG A 80 -4.91 -3.42 12.75
N LYS A 81 -4.30 -2.71 13.71
CA LYS A 81 -4.33 -1.24 13.74
C LYS A 81 -3.56 -0.65 12.56
N VAL A 82 -2.36 -1.18 12.26
CA VAL A 82 -1.55 -0.75 11.11
C VAL A 82 -2.33 -0.96 9.81
N GLY A 83 -2.86 -2.16 9.61
CA GLY A 83 -3.64 -2.54 8.44
C GLY A 83 -4.89 -1.66 8.26
N THR A 84 -5.70 -1.50 9.31
CA THR A 84 -6.88 -0.62 9.24
C THR A 84 -6.51 0.83 8.91
N VAL A 85 -5.44 1.38 9.50
CA VAL A 85 -5.02 2.75 9.17
C VAL A 85 -4.60 2.85 7.71
N TYR A 86 -3.72 1.97 7.25
CA TYR A 86 -3.16 2.02 5.90
C TYR A 86 -4.21 1.73 4.82
N PHE A 87 -4.87 0.58 4.91
CA PHE A 87 -5.76 0.07 3.88
C PHE A 87 -7.17 0.65 4.00
N SER A 88 -7.69 0.94 5.20
CA SER A 88 -9.10 1.33 5.37
C SER A 88 -9.28 2.83 5.60
N VAL A 89 -8.41 3.48 6.38
CA VAL A 89 -8.54 4.91 6.74
C VAL A 89 -7.90 5.85 5.72
N LEU A 90 -6.68 5.58 5.26
CA LEU A 90 -6.00 6.47 4.29
C LEU A 90 -6.64 6.46 2.90
N ASN A 91 -7.44 5.44 2.61
CA ASN A 91 -8.04 5.19 1.30
C ASN A 91 -7.01 5.32 0.17
N THR A 92 -5.83 4.73 0.40
CA THR A 92 -4.72 4.72 -0.55
C THR A 92 -5.04 3.91 -1.80
N GLN A 93 -4.25 4.13 -2.83
CA GLN A 93 -4.22 3.34 -4.05
C GLN A 93 -2.78 2.95 -4.32
N CYS A 94 -2.60 1.80 -4.96
CA CYS A 94 -1.31 1.37 -5.47
C CYS A 94 -1.25 1.59 -6.97
N PHE A 95 -0.05 1.52 -7.56
CA PHE A 95 0.11 1.57 -9.01
C PHE A 95 0.73 0.30 -9.55
N ARG A 96 0.40 -0.05 -10.79
CA ARG A 96 1.09 -1.10 -11.55
C ARG A 96 0.89 -0.89 -13.05
N LYS A 97 1.74 -1.53 -13.85
CA LYS A 97 1.62 -1.54 -15.30
C LYS A 97 0.67 -2.65 -15.75
N GLU A 98 -0.47 -2.26 -16.30
CA GLU A 98 -1.51 -3.21 -16.76
C GLU A 98 -2.26 -2.67 -17.98
N PHE A 99 -3.00 -3.53 -18.68
CA PHE A 99 -3.94 -3.15 -19.73
C PHE A 99 -4.89 -2.02 -19.27
N PRO A 100 -5.31 -1.10 -20.16
CA PRO A 100 -6.20 -0.01 -19.80
C PRO A 100 -7.50 -0.49 -19.15
N ILE A 101 -7.87 0.13 -18.03
CA ILE A 101 -9.11 -0.18 -17.31
C ILE A 101 -10.30 0.35 -18.13
N THR A 102 -11.27 -0.51 -18.42
CA THR A 102 -12.51 -0.13 -19.12
C THR A 102 -13.66 0.11 -18.16
N SER A 103 -13.83 -0.79 -17.20
CA SER A 103 -14.87 -0.71 -16.17
C SER A 103 -14.46 -1.44 -14.90
N CYS A 104 -15.19 -1.18 -13.83
CA CYS A 104 -15.11 -1.99 -12.64
C CYS A 104 -16.18 -3.09 -12.67
N LYS A 105 -15.74 -4.33 -12.50
CA LYS A 105 -16.57 -5.53 -12.47
C LYS A 105 -17.19 -5.77 -11.09
N LYS A 106 -16.44 -5.49 -10.02
CA LYS A 106 -16.87 -5.76 -8.64
C LYS A 106 -16.49 -4.64 -7.70
N TYR A 107 -17.47 -4.14 -6.95
CA TYR A 107 -17.27 -3.13 -5.92
C TYR A 107 -17.41 -3.69 -4.50
N THR A 108 -16.72 -3.10 -3.54
CA THR A 108 -17.07 -3.19 -2.12
C THR A 108 -18.33 -2.40 -1.80
N THR A 109 -19.05 -2.79 -0.74
CA THR A 109 -20.30 -2.13 -0.33
C THR A 109 -20.08 -0.70 0.14
N TYR A 110 -19.21 -0.49 1.14
CA TYR A 110 -18.84 0.82 1.66
C TYR A 110 -17.53 0.73 2.46
N PRO A 111 -16.55 1.64 2.25
CA PRO A 111 -16.50 2.61 1.16
C PRO A 111 -16.46 1.90 -0.19
N LYS A 112 -16.93 2.56 -1.25
CA LYS A 112 -16.97 1.98 -2.61
C LYS A 112 -15.56 1.96 -3.20
N ARG A 113 -15.02 0.75 -3.43
CA ARG A 113 -13.74 0.47 -4.07
C ARG A 113 -13.90 -0.59 -5.13
N CYS A 114 -13.11 -0.52 -6.19
CA CYS A 114 -13.12 -1.53 -7.22
C CYS A 114 -12.13 -2.66 -6.89
N MET A 115 -12.66 -3.88 -6.73
CA MET A 115 -11.86 -5.07 -6.39
C MET A 115 -11.51 -5.91 -7.61
N GLU A 116 -12.31 -5.82 -8.67
CA GLU A 116 -12.06 -6.52 -9.93
C GLU A 116 -12.33 -5.55 -11.09
N TYR A 117 -11.40 -5.50 -12.03
CA TYR A 117 -11.42 -4.59 -13.17
C TYR A 117 -11.61 -5.36 -14.48
N ASP A 118 -12.42 -4.80 -15.38
CA ASP A 118 -12.41 -5.19 -16.78
C ASP A 118 -11.31 -4.39 -17.50
N LEU A 119 -10.55 -5.06 -18.36
CA LEU A 119 -9.36 -4.51 -19.01
C LEU A 119 -9.45 -4.64 -20.52
N ASP A 120 -8.96 -3.64 -21.24
CA ASP A 120 -8.84 -3.69 -22.69
C ASP A 120 -7.50 -4.34 -23.10
N THR A 121 -7.55 -5.63 -23.39
CA THR A 121 -6.37 -6.40 -23.79
C THR A 121 -5.93 -6.15 -25.24
N SER A 122 -6.65 -5.31 -26.00
CA SER A 122 -6.27 -4.94 -27.38
C SER A 122 -5.23 -3.82 -27.42
N GLN A 123 -5.05 -3.11 -26.31
CA GLN A 123 -4.11 -1.99 -26.18
C GLN A 123 -2.84 -2.40 -25.42
N ASP A 124 -1.81 -1.56 -25.49
CA ASP A 124 -0.58 -1.76 -24.70
C ASP A 124 -0.79 -1.44 -23.22
N LYS A 125 -0.02 -2.10 -22.36
CA LYS A 125 -0.07 -1.87 -20.91
C LYS A 125 0.46 -0.49 -20.53
N ILE A 126 -0.27 0.19 -19.65
CA ILE A 126 0.05 1.51 -19.10
C ILE A 126 0.05 1.46 -17.56
N TYR A 127 0.80 2.35 -16.93
CA TYR A 127 0.74 2.50 -15.48
C TYR A 127 -0.56 3.18 -15.07
N GLN A 128 -1.28 2.58 -14.14
CA GLN A 128 -2.59 3.04 -13.65
C GLN A 128 -2.70 2.86 -12.14
N TRP A 129 -3.64 3.59 -11.53
CA TRP A 129 -3.99 3.44 -10.12
C TRP A 129 -5.00 2.30 -9.92
N PHE A 130 -4.80 1.52 -8.87
CA PHE A 130 -5.68 0.43 -8.44
C PHE A 130 -6.06 0.64 -6.98
N ASP A 131 -7.31 0.33 -6.64
CA ASP A 131 -7.78 0.36 -5.27
C ASP A 131 -7.20 -0.84 -4.50
N VAL A 132 -6.83 -0.61 -3.24
CA VAL A 132 -6.37 -1.66 -2.34
C VAL A 132 -7.54 -2.28 -1.58
N PRO A 133 -7.47 -3.58 -1.20
CA PRO A 133 -8.48 -4.21 -0.37
C PRO A 133 -8.68 -3.48 0.96
N LEU A 134 -9.88 -3.59 1.52
CA LEU A 134 -10.13 -3.19 2.91
C LEU A 134 -9.53 -4.22 3.85
N TYR A 135 -8.90 -3.75 4.91
CA TYR A 135 -8.33 -4.55 6.00
C TYR A 135 -9.30 -4.63 7.17
#